data_AF-A0A923X3V7-F1
#
_entry.id   AF-A0A923X3V7-F1
#
_cell.length_a   1.000
_cell.length_b   1.000
_cell.length_c   1.000
_cell.angle_alpha   90.00
_cell.angle_beta   90.00
_cell.angle_gamma   90.00
#
_symmetry.space_group_name_H-M   'P 1'
#
loop_
_entity.id
_entity.type
_entity.pdbx_description
1 polymer ?
#
loop_
_entity_poly.entity_id
_entity_poly.type
_entity_poly.pdbx_seq_one_letter_code
_entity_poly.pdbx_strand_id
1 'polypeptide(L)'
;MKLLGSFISGIALGTAAVFLHDVKFPFGLALVLIGSGTGIWMLGRAFAKKRYKFAAIIGWIGIVLNASAPGVGNELLVQGNTAGNALILGGFVTLVLAFLAPN
;
A
#
# COMPACT_ATOMS: atom_id res chain seq x y z
N MET A 1 4.95 -18.46 -10.23
CA MET A 1 5.07 -18.20 -8.77
C MET A 1 5.46 -16.76 -8.41
N LYS A 2 6.50 -16.15 -9.02
CA LYS A 2 6.97 -14.79 -8.68
C LYS A 2 5.90 -13.67 -8.77
N LEU A 3 4.99 -13.77 -9.74
CA LEU A 3 3.90 -12.79 -9.92
C LEU A 3 2.91 -12.85 -8.74
N LEU A 4 2.45 -14.06 -8.39
CA LEU A 4 1.58 -14.29 -7.23
C LEU A 4 2.25 -13.85 -5.94
N GLY A 5 3.54 -14.17 -5.76
CA GLY A 5 4.30 -13.71 -4.60
C GLY A 5 4.39 -12.18 -4.50
N SER A 6 4.53 -11.49 -5.63
CA SER A 6 4.53 -10.01 -5.66
C SER A 6 3.16 -9.44 -5.30
N PHE A 7 2.08 -10.04 -5.83
CA PHE A 7 0.71 -9.67 -5.47
C PHE A 7 0.43 -9.85 -3.98
N ILE A 8 0.79 -11.01 -3.41
CA ILE A 8 0.65 -11.29 -1.96
C ILE A 8 1.49 -10.32 -1.13
N SER A 9 2.70 -9.98 -1.58
CA SER A 9 3.54 -8.98 -0.91
C SER A 9 2.87 -7.60 -0.91
N GLY A 10 2.21 -7.25 -2.02
CA GLY A 10 1.38 -6.04 -2.13
C GLY A 10 0.23 -6.02 -1.14
N ILE A 11 -0.50 -7.13 -1.02
CA ILE A 11 -1.55 -7.32 0.00
C ILE A 11 -0.97 -7.10 1.40
N ALA A 12 0.13 -7.76 1.74
CA ALA A 12 0.74 -7.64 3.06
C ALA A 12 1.15 -6.20 3.39
N LEU A 13 1.74 -5.49 2.43
CA LEU A 13 2.09 -4.07 2.57
C LEU A 13 0.84 -3.19 2.71
N GLY A 14 -0.23 -3.46 1.95
CA GLY A 14 -1.50 -2.75 2.04
C GLY A 14 -2.18 -2.96 3.40
N THR A 15 -2.18 -4.19 3.90
CA THR A 15 -2.69 -4.53 5.23
C THR A 15 -1.91 -3.79 6.31
N ALA A 16 -0.58 -3.80 6.24
CA ALA A 16 0.24 -3.03 7.17
C ALA A 16 -0.06 -1.52 7.09
N ALA A 17 -0.30 -1.00 5.88
CA ALA A 17 -0.67 0.40 5.69
C ALA A 17 -2.00 0.76 6.38
N VAL A 18 -3.03 -0.07 6.19
CA VAL A 18 -4.34 0.10 6.83
C VAL A 18 -4.22 0.12 8.36
N PHE A 19 -3.52 -0.85 8.95
CA PHE A 19 -3.45 -0.93 10.42
C PHE A 19 -2.55 0.13 11.05
N LEU A 20 -1.50 0.59 10.38
CA LEU A 20 -0.48 1.43 11.00
C LEU A 20 -0.61 2.93 10.67
N HIS A 21 -1.41 3.33 9.68
CA HIS A 21 -1.45 4.73 9.25
C HIS A 21 -1.88 5.72 10.33
N ASP A 22 -2.79 5.32 11.23
CA ASP A 22 -3.38 6.21 12.25
C ASP A 22 -2.94 5.87 13.69
N VAL A 23 -2.03 4.91 13.89
CA VAL A 23 -1.57 4.49 15.24
C VAL A 23 -0.94 5.65 16.02
N LYS A 24 -0.09 6.44 15.34
CA LYS A 24 0.52 7.64 15.90
C LYS A 24 0.74 8.64 14.78
N PHE A 25 -0.32 9.32 14.36
CA PHE A 25 -0.24 10.32 13.31
C PHE A 25 0.71 11.47 13.71
N PRO A 26 1.60 11.96 12.82
CA PRO A 26 1.80 11.56 11.41
C PRO A 26 2.86 10.46 11.19
N PHE A 27 3.49 9.95 12.25
CA PHE A 27 4.60 9.00 12.16
C PHE A 27 4.18 7.63 11.58
N GLY A 28 3.00 7.14 11.98
CA GLY A 28 2.44 5.90 11.44
C GLY A 28 2.26 5.97 9.92
N LEU A 29 1.62 7.04 9.45
CA LEU A 29 1.46 7.35 8.03
C LEU A 29 2.82 7.40 7.30
N ALA A 30 3.79 8.17 7.81
CA ALA A 30 5.11 8.28 7.17
C ALA A 30 5.80 6.91 7.03
N LEU A 31 5.74 6.09 8.08
CA LEU A 31 6.31 4.74 8.07
C LEU A 31 5.67 3.85 7.00
N VAL A 32 4.34 3.85 6.90
CA VAL A 32 3.65 2.98 5.92
C VAL A 32 3.82 3.46 4.49
N LEU A 33 3.91 4.76 4.24
CA LEU A 33 4.20 5.30 2.92
C LEU A 33 5.62 4.94 2.49
N ILE A 34 6.62 5.20 3.33
CA ILE A 34 8.01 4.82 3.04
C ILE A 34 8.10 3.31 2.83
N GLY A 35 7.55 2.51 3.75
CA GLY A 35 7.58 1.06 3.69
C GLY A 35 6.90 0.48 2.45
N SER A 36 5.71 0.97 2.09
CA SER A 36 5.00 0.54 0.88
C SER A 36 5.76 0.91 -0.38
N GLY A 37 6.28 2.14 -0.45
CA GLY A 37 7.08 2.61 -1.58
C GLY A 37 8.36 1.79 -1.77
N THR A 38 9.15 1.63 -0.70
CA THR A 38 10.39 0.87 -0.74
C THR A 38 10.15 -0.62 -1.00
N GLY A 39 9.12 -1.21 -0.40
CA GLY A 39 8.79 -2.62 -0.56
C GLY A 39 8.39 -2.96 -2.00
N ILE A 40 7.50 -2.16 -2.60
CA ILE A 40 7.09 -2.34 -4.00
C ILE A 40 8.25 -2.06 -4.95
N TRP A 41 9.06 -1.03 -4.68
CA TRP A 41 10.26 -0.75 -5.46
C TRP A 41 11.24 -1.93 -5.46
N MET A 42 11.52 -2.50 -4.28
CA MET A 42 12.41 -3.65 -4.11
C MET A 42 11.95 -4.88 -4.88
N LEU A 43 10.64 -5.16 -4.97
CA LEU A 43 10.10 -6.27 -5.76
C LEU A 43 10.44 -6.16 -7.25
N GLY A 44 10.43 -4.94 -7.80
CA GLY A 44 10.84 -4.71 -9.18
C GLY A 44 12.33 -4.93 -9.40
N ARG A 45 13.17 -4.58 -8.41
CA ARG A 45 14.61 -4.85 -8.46
C ARG A 45 14.94 -6.32 -8.35
N ALA A 46 14.36 -7.00 -7.35
CA ALA A 46 14.62 -8.41 -7.07
C ALA A 46 14.27 -9.32 -8.25
N PHE A 47 13.29 -8.92 -9.07
CA PHE A 47 12.84 -9.71 -10.22
C PHE A 47 13.13 -9.04 -11.58
N ALA A 48 13.85 -7.91 -11.60
CA ALA A 48 14.29 -7.14 -12.76
C ALA A 48 13.20 -6.79 -13.80
N LYS A 49 11.91 -6.76 -13.41
CA LYS A 49 10.78 -6.44 -14.32
C LYS A 49 9.70 -5.60 -13.64
N LYS A 50 9.18 -4.61 -14.36
CA LYS A 50 8.12 -3.70 -13.88
C LYS A 50 6.78 -4.40 -13.57
N ARG A 51 6.48 -5.53 -14.23
CA ARG A 51 5.22 -6.29 -14.03
C ARG A 51 5.03 -6.77 -12.58
N TYR A 52 6.11 -6.98 -11.84
CA TYR A 52 6.05 -7.43 -10.45
C TYR A 52 5.66 -6.29 -9.50
N LYS A 53 6.15 -5.06 -9.77
CA LYS A 53 5.68 -3.85 -9.09
C LYS A 53 4.18 -3.66 -9.30
N PHE A 54 3.74 -3.78 -10.56
CA PHE A 54 2.32 -3.65 -10.91
C PHE A 54 1.43 -4.65 -10.17
N ALA A 55 1.82 -5.92 -10.12
CA ALA A 55 1.10 -6.93 -9.35
C ALA A 55 1.00 -6.58 -7.85
N ALA A 56 2.09 -6.10 -7.23
CA ALA A 56 2.07 -5.67 -5.84
C ALA A 56 1.17 -4.44 -5.62
N ILE A 57 1.19 -3.47 -6.55
CA ILE A 57 0.32 -2.28 -6.49
C ILE A 57 -1.16 -2.69 -6.51
N ILE A 58 -1.56 -3.61 -7.38
CA ILE A 58 -2.96 -4.10 -7.41
C ILE A 58 -3.35 -4.70 -6.06
N GLY A 59 -2.49 -5.53 -5.48
CA GLY A 59 -2.74 -6.13 -4.16
C GLY A 59 -2.89 -5.09 -3.06
N TRP A 60 -2.02 -4.08 -3.05
CA TRP A 60 -2.06 -2.97 -2.09
C TRP A 60 -3.35 -2.16 -2.22
N ILE A 61 -3.71 -1.75 -3.45
CA ILE A 61 -4.93 -0.99 -3.74
C ILE A 61 -6.17 -1.79 -3.32
N GLY A 62 -6.23 -3.08 -3.65
CA GLY A 62 -7.37 -3.93 -3.32
C GLY A 62 -7.67 -3.95 -1.82
N ILE A 63 -6.65 -4.06 -0.97
CA ILE A 63 -6.81 -4.04 0.48
C ILE A 63 -7.20 -2.67 1.01
N VAL A 64 -6.56 -1.60 0.54
CA VAL A 64 -6.86 -0.24 1.02
C VAL A 64 -8.27 0.18 0.63
N LEU A 65 -8.72 -0.15 -0.59
CA LEU A 65 -10.10 0.10 -1.01
C LEU A 65 -11.10 -0.74 -0.20
N ASN A 66 -10.79 -2.01 0.06
CA ASN A 66 -11.65 -2.85 0.90
C ASN A 66 -11.76 -2.29 2.34
N ALA A 67 -10.67 -1.79 2.91
CA ALA A 67 -10.63 -1.15 4.22
C ALA A 67 -11.35 0.22 4.26
N SER A 68 -11.61 0.81 3.09
CA SER A 68 -12.37 2.05 2.93
C SER A 68 -13.87 1.80 2.71
N ALA A 69 -14.31 0.53 2.68
CA ALA A 69 -15.72 0.14 2.60
C ALA A 69 -16.24 -0.27 3.99
N PRO A 70 -17.54 -0.06 4.29
CA PRO A 70 -18.11 -0.46 5.57
C PRO A 70 -17.97 -1.97 5.81
N GLY A 71 -17.40 -2.34 6.96
CA GLY A 71 -17.30 -3.74 7.39
C GLY A 71 -18.57 -4.28 8.05
N VAL A 72 -18.48 -5.47 8.63
CA VAL A 72 -19.59 -6.13 9.36
C VAL A 72 -20.11 -5.29 10.52
N GLY A 73 -19.24 -4.50 11.16
CA GLY A 73 -19.60 -3.56 12.23
C GLY A 73 -20.05 -2.18 11.74
N ASN A 74 -20.19 -1.96 10.43
CA ASN A 74 -20.40 -0.65 9.80
C ASN A 74 -19.28 0.36 10.10
N GLU A 75 -18.11 -0.13 10.51
CA GLU A 75 -16.90 0.64 10.76
C GLU A 75 -16.02 0.70 9.51
N LEU A 76 -15.34 1.82 9.34
CA LEU A 76 -14.33 2.04 8.32
C LEU A 76 -12.95 1.97 8.97
N LEU A 77 -12.09 1.07 8.48
CA LEU A 77 -10.70 0.99 8.94
C LEU A 77 -9.87 2.15 8.39
N VAL A 78 -10.16 2.57 7.16
CA VAL A 78 -9.66 3.82 6.57
C VAL A 78 -10.81 4.81 6.56
N GLN A 79 -10.80 5.74 7.50
CA GLN A 79 -11.87 6.72 7.70
C GLN A 79 -11.68 7.95 6.80
N GLY A 80 -12.76 8.69 6.52
CA GLY A 80 -12.71 9.97 5.81
C GLY A 80 -12.10 11.13 6.62
N ASN A 81 -11.26 10.84 7.62
CA ASN A 81 -10.56 11.81 8.44
C ASN A 81 -9.22 12.20 7.79
N THR A 82 -8.45 13.09 8.44
CA THR A 82 -7.16 13.57 7.91
C THR A 82 -6.17 12.43 7.64
N ALA A 83 -6.05 11.46 8.56
CA ALA A 83 -5.10 10.36 8.44
C ALA A 83 -5.46 9.41 7.28
N GLY A 84 -6.73 9.00 7.19
CA GLY A 84 -7.20 8.10 6.13
C GLY A 84 -7.14 8.76 4.74
N ASN A 85 -7.56 10.02 4.62
CA ASN A 85 -7.44 10.76 3.35
C ASN A 85 -5.97 10.93 2.94
N ALA A 86 -5.08 11.18 3.90
CA ALA A 86 -3.64 11.27 3.64
C ALA A 86 -3.04 9.92 3.22
N LEU A 87 -3.52 8.80 3.77
CA LEU A 87 -3.12 7.46 3.33
C LEU A 87 -3.55 7.20 1.88
N ILE A 88 -4.78 7.55 1.50
CA ILE A 88 -5.29 7.32 0.14
C ILE A 88 -4.51 8.15 -0.88
N LEU A 89 -4.41 9.46 -0.67
CA LEU A 89 -3.74 10.37 -1.60
C LEU A 89 -2.22 10.16 -1.60
N GLY A 90 -1.60 10.16 -0.42
CA GLY A 90 -0.17 9.95 -0.26
C GLY A 90 0.27 8.55 -0.68
N GLY A 91 -0.57 7.55 -0.42
CA GLY A 91 -0.39 6.18 -0.88
C GLY A 91 -0.40 6.10 -2.40
N PHE A 92 -1.39 6.69 -3.06
CA PHE A 92 -1.44 6.74 -4.52
C PHE A 92 -0.15 7.35 -5.13
N VAL A 93 0.27 8.51 -4.62
CA VAL A 93 1.53 9.16 -5.08
C VAL A 93 2.72 8.23 -4.83
N THR A 94 2.80 7.60 -3.67
CA THR A 94 3.87 6.65 -3.31
C THR A 94 3.93 5.47 -4.27
N LEU A 95 2.78 4.87 -4.62
CA LEU A 95 2.71 3.74 -5.56
C LEU A 95 3.17 4.16 -6.96
N VAL A 96 2.77 5.34 -7.43
CA VAL A 96 3.21 5.89 -8.73
C VAL A 96 4.72 6.09 -8.74
N LEU A 97 5.29 6.69 -7.69
CA LEU A 97 6.73 6.87 -7.57
C LEU A 97 7.48 5.54 -7.53
N ALA A 98 6.99 4.56 -6.76
CA ALA A 98 7.60 3.24 -6.67
C ALA A 98 7.59 2.49 -8.03
N PHE A 99 6.51 2.66 -8.80
CA PHE A 99 6.38 2.09 -10.14
C PHE A 99 7.35 2.71 -11.15
N LEU A 100 7.46 4.05 -11.14
CA LEU A 100 8.33 4.81 -12.04
C LEU A 100 9.81 4.66 -11.70
N ALA A 101 10.13 4.43 -10.43
CA ALA A 101 11.49 4.19 -9.97
C ALA A 101 12.17 3.05 -10.76
N PRO A 102 13.50 3.10 -10.92
CA PRO A 102 14.24 2.08 -11.66
C PRO A 102 14.07 0.68 -11.05
N ASN A 103 14.34 -0.35 -11.85
CA ASN A 103 14.48 -1.73 -11.37
C ASN A 103 15.96 -1.97 -11.04
#